data_AF-E4XM17-F1
#
_entry.id   AF-E4XM17-F1
#
_cell.length_a   1.000
_cell.length_b   1.000
_cell.length_c   1.000
_cell.angle_alpha   90.00
_cell.angle_beta   90.00
_cell.angle_gamma   90.00
#
_symmetry.space_group_name_H-M   'P 1'
#
loop_
_entity.id
_entity.type
_entity.pdbx_description
1 polymer ?
#
loop_
_entity_poly.entity_id
_entity_poly.type
_entity_poly.pdbx_seq_one_letter_code
_entity_poly.pdbx_strand_id
1 'polypeptide(L)'
;MLRRVLSAPVRSLNRFASSASFDFNPCILHDIAADAGPPTSGTVTAEEAVKYYTQMQTIRRMELKADQLYKQKVIRGFCHLYDGQEACCVGMENAIEVTDDVITSYRAHGWTYVRGIPVKEVLAELFGRDLGCSRGRGGSMHMYADNFFGGNGIVGAQVPLGAGLAWNQKYTKNNGISISIYGDGAASQGQIFEAYNLSKLWKLPAIFVCENNQYGMGTSVDRHSASTEFYKRAGYIPGILVDGMDVVAVREATKWAKEFVLKNGPLLIELKTYRYHGHSMSDPGTSYRSRDEVQAMKKTGDPITGFRKRCIDAGLMTADQVKSIDKEVKKIIEAETGEALSSPEPPMESIAHNIVKGGF
;
A
#
# COMPACT_ATOMS: atom_id res chain seq x y z
N MET A 1 -20.06 -10.49 -7.65
CA MET A 1 -20.79 -10.46 -8.93
C MET A 1 -19.92 -9.80 -10.01
N LEU A 2 -18.71 -10.33 -10.26
CA LEU A 2 -17.69 -9.75 -11.15
C LEU A 2 -17.06 -10.82 -12.06
N ARG A 3 -17.90 -11.78 -12.48
CA ARG A 3 -17.55 -12.81 -13.47
C ARG A 3 -18.58 -12.77 -14.58
N ARG A 4 -18.40 -11.86 -15.53
CA ARG A 4 -18.80 -11.97 -16.94
C ARG A 4 -18.72 -10.58 -17.58
N VAL A 5 -18.01 -10.55 -18.70
CA VAL A 5 -18.25 -9.80 -19.94
C VAL A 5 -16.92 -9.22 -20.43
N LEU A 6 -16.17 -10.05 -21.16
CA LEU A 6 -15.24 -9.60 -22.18
C LEU A 6 -15.13 -10.69 -23.25
N SER A 7 -16.01 -10.62 -24.26
CA SER A 7 -15.78 -11.28 -25.54
C SER A 7 -16.45 -10.48 -26.65
N ALA A 8 -15.70 -9.57 -27.27
CA ALA A 8 -16.03 -9.01 -28.57
C ALA A 8 -14.80 -9.18 -29.48
N PRO A 9 -14.96 -9.51 -30.77
CA PRO A 9 -13.85 -9.92 -31.61
C PRO A 9 -13.10 -8.69 -32.16
N VAL A 10 -11.79 -8.63 -31.95
CA VAL A 10 -10.91 -7.62 -32.53
C VAL A 10 -10.31 -8.18 -33.82
N ARG A 11 -10.53 -7.49 -34.95
CA ARG A 11 -9.83 -7.76 -36.21
C ARG A 11 -8.75 -6.69 -36.46
N SER A 12 -7.56 -7.20 -36.81
CA SER A 12 -6.45 -6.57 -37.54
C SER A 12 -5.30 -5.88 -36.77
N LEU A 13 -4.30 -6.73 -36.45
CA LEU A 13 -2.85 -6.54 -36.61
C LEU A 13 -2.16 -5.32 -35.95
N ASN A 14 -2.00 -5.40 -34.63
CA ASN A 14 -0.70 -5.16 -33.98
C ASN A 14 -0.39 -6.43 -33.16
N ARG A 15 0.82 -6.99 -33.30
CA ARG A 15 1.24 -8.13 -32.46
C ARG A 15 1.36 -7.63 -31.02
N PHE A 16 0.31 -7.81 -30.23
CA PHE A 16 0.35 -7.58 -28.79
C PHE A 16 1.33 -8.55 -28.15
N ALA A 17 2.21 -8.05 -27.29
CA ALA A 17 3.06 -8.91 -26.48
C ALA A 17 2.19 -9.56 -25.40
N SER A 18 2.27 -10.88 -25.23
CA SER A 18 1.59 -11.57 -24.12
C SER A 18 2.28 -11.31 -22.78
N SER A 19 3.59 -11.02 -22.82
CA SER A 19 4.40 -10.62 -21.67
C SER A 19 5.65 -9.86 -22.13
N ALA A 20 6.25 -9.09 -21.24
CA ALA A 20 7.53 -8.42 -21.43
C ALA A 20 8.36 -8.44 -20.15
N SER A 21 9.69 -8.45 -20.29
CA SER A 21 10.61 -8.32 -19.16
C SER A 21 10.92 -6.86 -18.91
N PHE A 22 10.90 -6.46 -17.64
CA PHE A 22 11.08 -5.10 -17.17
C PHE A 22 12.26 -5.05 -16.21
N ASP A 23 13.36 -4.44 -16.65
CA ASP A 23 14.52 -4.16 -15.81
C ASP A 23 14.23 -3.00 -14.86
N PHE A 24 14.76 -3.07 -13.65
CA PHE A 24 14.64 -2.02 -12.64
C PHE A 24 15.93 -1.91 -11.82
N ASN A 25 16.03 -0.84 -11.03
CA ASN A 25 17.22 -0.59 -10.22
C ASN A 25 17.46 -1.76 -9.25
N PRO A 26 18.68 -2.32 -9.18
CA PRO A 26 19.01 -3.35 -8.20
C PRO A 26 18.75 -2.86 -6.78
N CYS A 27 18.26 -3.76 -5.93
CA CYS A 27 18.09 -3.44 -4.51
C CYS A 27 19.45 -3.22 -3.85
N ILE A 28 19.55 -2.26 -2.92
CA ILE A 28 20.73 -2.15 -2.06
C ILE A 28 20.54 -3.10 -0.88
N LEU A 29 21.56 -3.90 -0.59
CA LEU A 29 21.47 -5.02 0.34
C LEU A 29 22.19 -4.72 1.66
N HIS A 30 21.67 -5.26 2.76
CA HIS A 30 22.30 -5.29 4.08
C HIS A 30 22.28 -6.72 4.63
N ASP A 31 23.46 -7.24 4.96
CA ASP A 31 23.65 -8.60 5.48
C ASP A 31 23.09 -9.72 4.58
N ILE A 32 23.16 -9.51 3.26
CA ILE A 32 22.76 -10.46 2.21
C ILE A 32 23.87 -10.48 1.14
N ALA A 33 24.27 -11.67 0.69
CA ALA A 33 25.26 -11.80 -0.39
C ALA A 33 24.73 -11.19 -1.70
N ALA A 34 25.63 -10.61 -2.51
CA ALA A 34 25.26 -9.87 -3.72
C ALA A 34 24.49 -10.71 -4.76
N ASP A 35 24.74 -12.02 -4.80
CA ASP A 35 24.08 -13.00 -5.67
C ASP A 35 22.82 -13.64 -5.06
N ALA A 36 22.51 -13.31 -3.80
CA ALA A 36 21.38 -13.85 -3.05
C ALA A 36 20.21 -12.85 -2.88
N GLY A 37 20.34 -11.63 -3.39
CA GLY A 37 19.30 -10.60 -3.34
C GLY A 37 18.13 -10.83 -4.32
N PRO A 38 17.12 -9.94 -4.32
CA PRO A 38 16.04 -9.95 -5.30
C PRO A 38 16.56 -9.88 -6.76
N PRO A 39 15.81 -10.41 -7.73
CA PRO A 39 16.18 -10.25 -9.14
C PRO A 39 16.17 -8.78 -9.56
N THR A 40 16.89 -8.44 -10.63
CA THR A 40 16.98 -7.06 -11.17
C THR A 40 16.02 -6.80 -12.33
N SER A 41 15.16 -7.76 -12.63
CA SER A 41 14.16 -7.70 -13.71
C SER A 41 12.97 -8.57 -13.35
N GLY A 42 11.79 -8.24 -13.88
CA GLY A 42 10.58 -9.02 -13.67
C GLY A 42 9.72 -9.11 -14.93
N THR A 43 9.18 -10.30 -15.20
CA THR A 43 8.25 -10.49 -16.32
C THR A 43 6.86 -10.00 -15.94
N VAL A 44 6.25 -9.18 -16.79
CA VAL A 44 4.87 -8.69 -16.65
C VAL A 44 4.06 -9.17 -17.85
N THR A 45 2.95 -9.86 -17.58
CA THR A 45 1.97 -10.24 -18.61
C THR A 45 1.07 -9.07 -18.99
N ALA A 46 0.42 -9.13 -20.16
CA ALA A 46 -0.55 -8.11 -20.56
C ALA A 46 -1.74 -8.00 -19.56
N GLU A 47 -2.14 -9.11 -18.95
CA GLU A 47 -3.18 -9.15 -17.91
C GLU A 47 -2.72 -8.45 -16.63
N GLU A 48 -1.52 -8.75 -16.14
CA GLU A 48 -0.93 -8.07 -14.98
C GLU A 48 -0.74 -6.57 -15.24
N ALA A 49 -0.33 -6.18 -16.45
CA ALA A 49 -0.19 -4.77 -16.83
C ALA A 49 -1.52 -4.01 -16.67
N VAL A 50 -2.62 -4.57 -17.21
CA VAL A 50 -3.96 -3.99 -17.05
C VAL A 50 -4.37 -3.96 -15.58
N LYS A 51 -4.14 -5.05 -14.84
CA LYS A 51 -4.50 -5.16 -13.42
C LYS A 51 -3.80 -4.11 -12.58
N TYR A 52 -2.48 -4.02 -12.65
CA TYR A 52 -1.70 -3.10 -11.80
C TYR A 52 -2.00 -1.65 -12.15
N TYR A 53 -2.11 -1.32 -13.44
CA TYR A 53 -2.50 0.02 -13.88
C TYR A 53 -3.89 0.40 -13.33
N THR A 54 -4.86 -0.51 -13.43
CA THR A 54 -6.23 -0.29 -12.93
C THR A 54 -6.25 -0.10 -11.41
N GLN A 55 -5.52 -0.93 -10.65
CA GLN A 55 -5.45 -0.82 -9.19
C GLN A 55 -4.82 0.52 -8.76
N MET A 56 -3.64 0.87 -9.29
CA MET A 56 -2.98 2.13 -8.94
C MET A 56 -3.84 3.35 -9.33
N GLN A 57 -4.48 3.31 -10.51
CA GLN A 57 -5.37 4.37 -10.95
C GLN A 57 -6.63 4.47 -10.07
N THR A 58 -7.17 3.35 -9.61
CA THR A 58 -8.32 3.33 -8.70
C THR A 58 -7.97 3.99 -7.37
N ILE A 59 -6.82 3.65 -6.78
CA ILE A 59 -6.30 4.29 -5.57
C ILE A 59 -6.14 5.79 -5.79
N ARG A 60 -5.42 6.21 -6.84
CA ARG A 60 -5.22 7.63 -7.17
C ARG A 60 -6.55 8.40 -7.26
N ARG A 61 -7.55 7.84 -7.93
CA ARG A 61 -8.84 8.51 -8.13
C ARG A 61 -9.70 8.51 -6.86
N MET A 62 -9.63 7.45 -6.05
CA MET A 62 -10.27 7.38 -4.73
C MET A 62 -9.69 8.45 -3.78
N GLU A 63 -8.37 8.58 -3.71
CA GLU A 63 -7.70 9.56 -2.85
C GLU A 63 -8.00 11.00 -3.28
N LEU A 64 -7.99 11.30 -4.59
CA LEU A 64 -8.37 12.61 -5.11
C LEU A 64 -9.86 12.93 -4.86
N LYS A 65 -10.73 11.91 -4.83
CA LYS A 65 -12.13 12.08 -4.44
C LYS A 65 -12.26 12.36 -2.94
N ALA A 66 -11.48 11.69 -2.10
CA ALA A 66 -11.42 11.96 -0.67
C ALA A 66 -10.94 13.39 -0.38
N ASP A 67 -9.88 13.89 -1.07
CA ASP A 67 -9.46 15.30 -1.00
C ASP A 67 -10.62 16.27 -1.26
N GLN A 68 -11.33 16.06 -2.38
CA GLN A 68 -12.48 16.88 -2.76
C GLN A 68 -13.55 16.90 -1.68
N LEU A 69 -13.94 15.72 -1.18
CA LEU A 69 -15.05 15.57 -0.22
C LEU A 69 -14.68 16.03 1.20
N TYR A 70 -13.40 15.96 1.57
CA TYR A 70 -12.91 16.57 2.81
C TYR A 70 -13.01 18.09 2.76
N LYS A 71 -12.63 18.72 1.64
CA LYS A 71 -12.79 20.17 1.43
C LYS A 71 -14.25 20.61 1.47
N GLN A 72 -15.16 19.74 1.03
CA GLN A 72 -16.61 19.93 1.12
C GLN A 72 -17.22 19.59 2.48
N LYS A 73 -16.40 19.25 3.49
CA LYS A 73 -16.81 18.89 4.86
C LYS A 73 -17.67 17.63 4.97
N VAL A 74 -17.70 16.81 3.93
CA VAL A 74 -18.31 15.47 3.98
C VAL A 74 -17.45 14.53 4.83
N ILE A 75 -16.13 14.56 4.62
CA ILE A 75 -15.16 13.87 5.48
C ILE A 75 -14.71 14.84 6.59
N ARG A 76 -14.57 14.33 7.82
CA ARG A 76 -14.14 15.10 9.00
C ARG A 76 -12.96 14.40 9.70
N GLY A 77 -12.39 15.05 10.71
CA GLY A 77 -11.29 14.48 11.50
C GLY A 77 -10.02 14.28 10.67
N PHE A 78 -9.36 13.14 10.86
CA PHE A 78 -8.16 12.79 10.11
C PHE A 78 -8.49 12.20 8.74
N CYS A 79 -7.66 12.53 7.75
CA CYS A 79 -7.69 11.92 6.42
C CYS A 79 -6.27 11.97 5.83
N HIS A 80 -5.66 10.81 5.62
CA HIS A 80 -4.27 10.67 5.18
C HIS A 80 -4.23 9.99 3.80
N LEU A 81 -3.99 10.78 2.75
CA LEU A 81 -4.09 10.31 1.37
C LEU A 81 -2.84 9.53 0.93
N TYR A 82 -3.00 8.40 0.26
CA TYR A 82 -1.90 7.52 -0.17
C TYR A 82 -1.36 7.85 -1.58
N ASP A 83 -1.82 8.93 -2.22
CA ASP A 83 -1.45 9.25 -3.59
C ASP A 83 0.04 9.63 -3.76
N GLY A 84 0.66 8.97 -4.74
CA GLY A 84 2.12 8.97 -4.96
C GLY A 84 2.82 7.70 -4.47
N GLN A 85 2.19 6.93 -3.59
CA GLN A 85 2.75 5.68 -3.05
C GLN A 85 2.11 4.42 -3.64
N GLU A 86 1.30 4.53 -4.71
CA GLU A 86 0.45 3.42 -5.18
C GLU A 86 1.24 2.15 -5.55
N ALA A 87 2.45 2.32 -6.09
CA ALA A 87 3.34 1.20 -6.42
C ALA A 87 3.72 0.35 -5.21
N CYS A 88 3.76 0.92 -3.99
CA CYS A 88 4.06 0.19 -2.77
C CYS A 88 2.97 -0.87 -2.50
N CYS A 89 1.74 -0.45 -2.19
CA CYS A 89 0.66 -1.38 -1.87
C CYS A 89 0.28 -2.30 -3.05
N VAL A 90 0.25 -1.80 -4.29
CA VAL A 90 -0.08 -2.62 -5.46
C VAL A 90 1.02 -3.63 -5.76
N GLY A 91 2.29 -3.24 -5.66
CA GLY A 91 3.41 -4.14 -5.88
C GLY A 91 3.45 -5.27 -4.86
N MET A 92 3.30 -4.93 -3.56
CA MET A 92 3.28 -5.92 -2.48
C MET A 92 2.08 -6.86 -2.55
N GLU A 93 0.85 -6.34 -2.76
CA GLU A 93 -0.36 -7.18 -2.82
C GLU A 93 -0.28 -8.21 -3.95
N ASN A 94 0.32 -7.84 -5.09
CA ASN A 94 0.48 -8.75 -6.22
C ASN A 94 1.68 -9.70 -6.12
N ALA A 95 2.29 -9.79 -4.93
CA ALA A 95 3.40 -10.69 -4.60
C ALA A 95 3.08 -11.65 -3.44
N ILE A 96 1.92 -11.47 -2.80
CA ILE A 96 1.48 -12.25 -1.62
C ILE A 96 0.18 -12.99 -1.91
N GLU A 97 -0.21 -13.88 -1.00
CA GLU A 97 -1.51 -14.52 -1.04
C GLU A 97 -2.49 -13.89 -0.03
N VAL A 98 -3.78 -14.17 -0.22
CA VAL A 98 -4.85 -13.70 0.67
C VAL A 98 -4.70 -14.21 2.11
N THR A 99 -3.96 -15.31 2.31
CA THR A 99 -3.67 -15.89 3.63
C THR A 99 -2.52 -15.20 4.37
N ASP A 100 -1.77 -14.36 3.68
CA ASP A 100 -0.72 -13.55 4.31
C ASP A 100 -1.33 -12.34 5.01
N ASP A 101 -0.78 -12.02 6.17
CA ASP A 101 -1.26 -10.93 7.01
C ASP A 101 -0.60 -9.61 6.63
N VAL A 102 -1.40 -8.55 6.51
CA VAL A 102 -0.90 -7.19 6.32
C VAL A 102 -1.39 -6.30 7.45
N ILE A 103 -0.50 -5.49 8.01
CA ILE A 103 -0.85 -4.45 8.98
C ILE A 103 -0.07 -3.17 8.71
N THR A 104 -0.73 -2.02 8.79
CA THR A 104 -0.11 -0.72 8.51
C THR A 104 -0.58 0.37 9.49
N SER A 105 -0.04 1.57 9.33
CA SER A 105 -0.47 2.76 10.11
C SER A 105 -1.71 3.41 9.48
N TYR A 106 -2.01 4.66 9.81
CA TYR A 106 -3.26 5.34 9.44
C TYR A 106 -3.39 5.74 7.96
N ARG A 107 -2.32 5.64 7.14
CA ARG A 107 -2.37 5.96 5.71
C ARG A 107 -2.76 4.71 4.91
N ALA A 108 -3.98 4.23 5.13
CA ALA A 108 -4.35 2.86 4.81
C ALA A 108 -5.33 2.69 3.64
N HIS A 109 -5.91 3.75 3.05
CA HIS A 109 -7.02 3.57 2.11
C HIS A 109 -6.66 2.69 0.89
N GLY A 110 -5.46 2.91 0.31
CA GLY A 110 -4.95 2.08 -0.79
C GLY A 110 -4.80 0.62 -0.39
N TRP A 111 -4.26 0.35 0.80
CA TRP A 111 -4.16 -0.99 1.39
C TRP A 111 -5.52 -1.64 1.61
N THR A 112 -6.46 -0.92 2.22
CA THR A 112 -7.83 -1.39 2.44
C THR A 112 -8.48 -1.84 1.13
N TYR A 113 -8.30 -1.06 0.05
CA TYR A 113 -8.80 -1.40 -1.27
C TYR A 113 -8.14 -2.66 -1.87
N VAL A 114 -6.80 -2.72 -1.89
CA VAL A 114 -6.11 -3.86 -2.51
C VAL A 114 -6.28 -5.15 -1.70
N ARG A 115 -6.56 -5.05 -0.40
CA ARG A 115 -6.95 -6.15 0.50
C ARG A 115 -8.43 -6.57 0.37
N GLY A 116 -9.15 -6.03 -0.61
CA GLY A 116 -10.43 -6.57 -1.06
C GLY A 116 -11.66 -5.79 -0.65
N ILE A 117 -11.53 -4.68 0.09
CA ILE A 117 -12.67 -3.83 0.41
C ILE A 117 -13.03 -2.96 -0.82
N PRO A 118 -14.29 -2.99 -1.29
CA PRO A 118 -14.74 -2.14 -2.39
C PRO A 118 -14.58 -0.64 -2.10
N VAL A 119 -14.38 0.17 -3.15
CA VAL A 119 -14.18 1.63 -3.00
C VAL A 119 -15.35 2.28 -2.26
N LYS A 120 -16.60 1.87 -2.53
CA LYS A 120 -17.78 2.40 -1.85
C LYS A 120 -17.76 2.19 -0.35
N GLU A 121 -17.21 1.07 0.14
CA GLU A 121 -17.13 0.78 1.57
C GLU A 121 -15.98 1.56 2.23
N VAL A 122 -14.87 1.77 1.52
CA VAL A 122 -13.79 2.68 1.94
C VAL A 122 -14.31 4.11 2.05
N LEU A 123 -14.97 4.60 1.00
CA LEU A 123 -15.53 5.96 0.95
C LEU A 123 -16.65 6.15 1.98
N ALA A 124 -17.58 5.19 2.11
CA ALA A 124 -18.64 5.26 3.10
C ALA A 124 -18.08 5.32 4.53
N GLU A 125 -16.98 4.61 4.82
CA GLU A 125 -16.31 4.70 6.12
C GLU A 125 -15.70 6.10 6.34
N LEU A 126 -15.08 6.70 5.32
CA LEU A 126 -14.59 8.08 5.38
C LEU A 126 -15.72 9.10 5.63
N PHE A 127 -16.92 8.82 5.12
CA PHE A 127 -18.10 9.68 5.28
C PHE A 127 -18.83 9.44 6.62
N GLY A 128 -18.44 8.41 7.38
CA GLY A 128 -19.12 8.01 8.61
C GLY A 128 -20.50 7.40 8.36
N ARG A 129 -20.68 6.62 7.29
CA ARG A 129 -21.96 5.97 6.92
C ARG A 129 -21.99 4.49 7.29
N ASP A 130 -23.20 3.93 7.44
CA ASP A 130 -23.40 2.54 7.85
C ASP A 130 -22.87 1.52 6.83
N LEU A 131 -22.80 1.89 5.54
CA LEU A 131 -22.16 1.09 4.48
C LEU A 131 -20.63 0.99 4.65
N GLY A 132 -20.01 1.78 5.52
CA GLY A 132 -18.58 1.74 5.74
C GLY A 132 -18.09 0.35 6.17
N CYS A 133 -16.86 -0.01 5.80
CA CYS A 133 -16.26 -1.30 6.18
C CYS A 133 -16.16 -1.52 7.71
N SER A 134 -16.26 -0.47 8.52
CA SER A 134 -16.39 -0.51 9.99
C SER A 134 -17.67 0.19 10.47
N ARG A 135 -18.67 0.28 9.58
CA ARG A 135 -19.99 0.89 9.81
C ARG A 135 -19.90 2.32 10.33
N GLY A 136 -18.97 3.11 9.81
CA GLY A 136 -18.81 4.53 10.14
C GLY A 136 -18.21 4.80 11.52
N ARG A 137 -17.67 3.79 12.21
CA ARG A 137 -17.09 3.92 13.56
C ARG A 137 -15.60 4.18 13.57
N GLY A 138 -14.90 3.71 12.55
CA GLY A 138 -13.44 3.76 12.48
C GLY A 138 -12.93 5.01 11.77
N GLY A 139 -13.64 5.46 10.73
CA GLY A 139 -13.21 6.55 9.88
C GLY A 139 -11.93 6.24 9.10
N SER A 140 -11.18 7.28 8.73
CA SER A 140 -9.99 7.15 7.86
C SER A 140 -8.91 6.22 8.38
N MET A 141 -8.69 6.23 9.70
CA MET A 141 -7.52 5.58 10.27
C MET A 141 -7.75 4.11 10.61
N HIS A 142 -9.00 3.65 10.71
CA HIS A 142 -9.34 2.35 11.28
C HIS A 142 -10.29 1.59 10.34
N MET A 143 -9.71 0.96 9.33
CA MET A 143 -10.39 0.09 8.38
C MET A 143 -9.76 -1.29 8.44
N TYR A 144 -10.54 -2.36 8.41
CA TYR A 144 -10.07 -3.74 8.57
C TYR A 144 -10.67 -4.63 7.48
N ALA A 145 -9.97 -5.70 7.12
CA ALA A 145 -10.46 -6.72 6.19
C ALA A 145 -9.90 -8.10 6.57
N ASP A 146 -10.30 -9.15 5.84
CA ASP A 146 -9.72 -10.47 6.03
C ASP A 146 -8.20 -10.43 5.80
N ASN A 147 -7.46 -10.91 6.80
CA ASN A 147 -5.99 -10.86 6.84
C ASN A 147 -5.40 -9.45 6.61
N PHE A 148 -6.18 -8.39 6.82
CA PHE A 148 -5.73 -7.00 6.88
C PHE A 148 -6.12 -6.41 8.23
N PHE A 149 -5.13 -6.33 9.11
CA PHE A 149 -5.29 -5.92 10.52
C PHE A 149 -5.25 -4.41 10.68
N GLY A 150 -5.51 -3.75 9.56
CA GLY A 150 -6.03 -2.41 9.47
C GLY A 150 -5.03 -1.29 9.51
N GLY A 151 -5.61 -0.10 9.50
CA GLY A 151 -4.92 1.13 9.81
C GLY A 151 -4.84 1.36 11.33
N ASN A 152 -3.65 1.77 11.77
CA ASN A 152 -3.37 1.97 13.18
C ASN A 152 -2.92 3.43 13.43
N GLY A 153 -3.67 4.12 14.30
CA GLY A 153 -3.47 5.54 14.60
C GLY A 153 -2.27 5.85 15.49
N ILE A 154 -1.79 4.87 16.28
CA ILE A 154 -0.67 5.05 17.20
C ILE A 154 0.63 4.68 16.48
N VAL A 155 1.50 5.67 16.29
CA VAL A 155 2.74 5.53 15.50
C VAL A 155 3.64 4.43 16.08
N GLY A 156 3.90 3.40 15.28
CA GLY A 156 4.79 2.27 15.62
C GLY A 156 4.09 1.10 16.32
N ALA A 157 2.87 1.29 16.85
CA ALA A 157 2.16 0.25 17.59
C ALA A 157 1.79 -0.96 16.74
N GLN A 158 1.61 -0.76 15.43
CA GLN A 158 1.31 -1.84 14.49
C GLN A 158 2.46 -2.81 14.27
N VAL A 159 3.70 -2.43 14.59
CA VAL A 159 4.88 -3.25 14.31
C VAL A 159 5.00 -4.43 15.27
N PRO A 160 4.89 -4.27 16.61
CA PRO A 160 4.74 -5.40 17.52
C PRO A 160 3.52 -6.27 17.23
N LEU A 161 2.38 -5.66 16.83
CA LEU A 161 1.18 -6.42 16.46
C LEU A 161 1.44 -7.32 15.26
N GLY A 162 2.10 -6.81 14.22
CA GLY A 162 2.48 -7.61 13.06
C GLY A 162 3.54 -8.68 13.35
N ALA A 163 4.45 -8.45 14.30
CA ALA A 163 5.30 -9.53 14.83
C ALA A 163 4.46 -10.63 15.52
N GLY A 164 3.41 -10.26 16.27
CA GLY A 164 2.45 -11.21 16.82
C GLY A 164 1.67 -12.01 15.76
N LEU A 165 1.30 -11.37 14.65
CA LEU A 165 0.69 -12.03 13.50
C LEU A 165 1.66 -13.03 12.85
N ALA A 166 2.92 -12.64 12.64
CA ALA A 166 3.96 -13.55 12.15
C ALA A 166 4.17 -14.74 13.10
N TRP A 167 4.09 -14.51 14.42
CA TRP A 167 4.11 -15.58 15.40
C TRP A 167 2.92 -16.54 15.22
N ASN A 168 1.71 -16.02 14.99
CA ASN A 168 0.53 -16.84 14.73
C ASN A 168 0.66 -17.68 13.44
N GLN A 169 1.17 -17.08 12.35
CA GLN A 169 1.46 -17.78 11.09
C GLN A 169 2.42 -18.98 11.34
N LYS A 170 3.48 -18.74 12.10
CA LYS A 170 4.42 -19.80 12.51
C LYS A 170 3.77 -20.85 13.42
N TYR A 171 3.02 -20.41 14.41
CA TYR A 171 2.40 -21.27 15.44
C TYR A 171 1.38 -22.24 14.83
N THR A 172 0.57 -21.74 13.89
CA THR A 172 -0.47 -22.50 13.20
C THR A 172 0.03 -23.31 12.01
N LYS A 173 1.31 -23.14 11.62
CA LYS A 173 1.97 -23.86 10.51
C LYS A 173 1.24 -23.74 9.17
N ASN A 174 0.60 -22.59 8.92
CA ASN A 174 -0.13 -22.31 7.68
C ASN A 174 0.77 -21.81 6.53
N ASN A 175 2.09 -21.72 6.75
CA ASN A 175 3.09 -21.29 5.77
C ASN A 175 2.85 -19.88 5.20
N GLY A 176 2.11 -19.03 5.90
CA GLY A 176 1.98 -17.62 5.54
C GLY A 176 3.00 -16.73 6.23
N ILE A 177 3.00 -15.46 5.84
CA ILE A 177 3.86 -14.42 6.39
C ILE A 177 3.03 -13.29 7.02
N SER A 178 3.69 -12.40 7.75
CA SER A 178 3.11 -11.10 8.09
C SER A 178 3.97 -9.96 7.58
N ILE A 179 3.34 -8.99 6.92
CA ILE A 179 3.94 -7.73 6.46
C ILE A 179 3.51 -6.62 7.42
N SER A 180 4.49 -6.08 8.14
CA SER A 180 4.31 -5.01 9.14
C SER A 180 4.85 -3.69 8.61
N ILE A 181 3.97 -2.76 8.26
CA ILE A 181 4.33 -1.53 7.54
C ILE A 181 4.33 -0.33 8.49
N TYR A 182 5.36 0.49 8.40
CA TYR A 182 5.55 1.71 9.18
C TYR A 182 6.24 2.79 8.32
N GLY A 183 6.08 4.06 8.68
CA GLY A 183 6.73 5.16 7.94
C GLY A 183 8.13 5.48 8.48
N ASP A 184 8.89 6.29 7.74
CA ASP A 184 10.23 6.75 8.15
C ASP A 184 10.24 7.41 9.55
N GLY A 185 9.26 8.26 9.86
CA GLY A 185 9.14 8.86 11.19
C GLY A 185 8.79 7.85 12.30
N ALA A 186 8.14 6.73 11.96
CA ALA A 186 7.85 5.66 12.90
C ALA A 186 9.09 4.80 13.19
N ALA A 187 10.07 4.75 12.28
CA ALA A 187 11.27 3.91 12.39
C ALA A 187 12.16 4.21 13.62
N SER A 188 11.90 5.33 14.32
CA SER A 188 12.57 5.69 15.57
C SER A 188 11.79 5.32 16.84
N GLN A 189 10.67 4.62 16.73
CA GLN A 189 9.90 4.10 17.88
C GLN A 189 10.61 2.92 18.54
N GLY A 190 10.80 2.97 19.86
CA GLY A 190 11.51 1.93 20.62
C GLY A 190 10.92 0.53 20.47
N GLN A 191 9.58 0.43 20.52
CA GLN A 191 8.86 -0.85 20.37
C GLN A 191 9.13 -1.58 19.04
N ILE A 192 9.56 -0.86 18.00
CA ILE A 192 9.96 -1.49 16.72
C ILE A 192 11.23 -2.33 16.91
N PHE A 193 12.21 -1.82 17.67
CA PHE A 193 13.45 -2.54 17.97
C PHE A 193 13.21 -3.75 18.88
N GLU A 194 12.26 -3.64 19.80
CA GLU A 194 11.81 -4.78 20.61
C GLU A 194 11.18 -5.87 19.72
N ALA A 195 10.32 -5.48 18.77
CA ALA A 195 9.72 -6.39 17.80
C ALA A 195 10.77 -7.06 16.91
N TYR A 196 11.78 -6.32 16.44
CA TYR A 196 12.91 -6.88 15.69
C TYR A 196 13.63 -7.97 16.48
N ASN A 197 13.99 -7.67 17.74
CA ASN A 197 14.73 -8.60 18.57
C ASN A 197 13.97 -9.92 18.76
N LEU A 198 12.69 -9.85 19.12
CA LEU A 198 11.86 -11.03 19.30
C LEU A 198 11.62 -11.79 17.99
N SER A 199 11.35 -11.08 16.89
CA SER A 199 11.16 -11.72 15.59
C SER A 199 12.41 -12.46 15.12
N LYS A 200 13.61 -11.91 15.35
CA LYS A 200 14.87 -12.58 15.00
C LYS A 200 15.12 -13.77 15.91
N LEU A 201 14.98 -13.58 17.23
CA LEU A 201 15.19 -14.62 18.24
C LEU A 201 14.32 -15.84 17.96
N TRP A 202 13.05 -15.62 17.61
CA TRP A 202 12.10 -16.69 17.34
C TRP A 202 12.03 -17.10 15.88
N LYS A 203 12.86 -16.53 14.98
CA LYS A 203 12.83 -16.78 13.53
C LYS A 203 11.40 -16.71 12.98
N LEU A 204 10.74 -15.58 13.18
CA LEU A 204 9.36 -15.35 12.71
C LEU A 204 9.35 -15.03 11.20
N PRO A 205 8.32 -15.48 10.45
CA PRO A 205 8.11 -15.14 9.04
C PRO A 205 7.56 -13.70 8.89
N ALA A 206 8.32 -12.71 9.38
CA ALA A 206 7.93 -11.31 9.43
C ALA A 206 8.72 -10.47 8.42
N ILE A 207 8.01 -9.71 7.58
CA ILE A 207 8.60 -8.68 6.72
C ILE A 207 8.28 -7.32 7.34
N PHE A 208 9.32 -6.57 7.71
CA PHE A 208 9.20 -5.23 8.28
C PHE A 208 9.43 -4.18 7.20
N VAL A 209 8.38 -3.46 6.81
CA VAL A 209 8.43 -2.52 5.68
C VAL A 209 8.43 -1.08 6.18
N CYS A 210 9.51 -0.35 5.92
CA CYS A 210 9.59 1.10 6.09
C CYS A 210 9.17 1.79 4.78
N GLU A 211 7.98 2.39 4.72
CA GLU A 211 7.59 3.32 3.66
C GLU A 211 8.27 4.67 3.90
N ASN A 212 9.43 4.88 3.29
CA ASN A 212 10.20 6.11 3.41
C ASN A 212 9.72 7.14 2.37
N ASN A 213 8.80 8.01 2.78
CA ASN A 213 8.31 9.12 1.96
C ASN A 213 9.02 10.45 2.23
N GLN A 214 10.20 10.37 2.84
CA GLN A 214 11.12 11.46 3.16
C GLN A 214 10.71 12.37 4.34
N TYR A 215 9.49 12.24 4.88
CA TYR A 215 8.96 13.15 5.89
C TYR A 215 8.03 12.50 6.93
N GLY A 216 8.49 12.43 8.17
CA GLY A 216 7.68 12.15 9.35
C GLY A 216 6.84 13.36 9.76
N MET A 217 5.58 13.40 9.33
CA MET A 217 4.72 14.60 9.41
C MET A 217 5.35 15.80 8.69
N GLY A 218 6.05 16.68 9.40
CA GLY A 218 6.75 17.84 8.84
C GLY A 218 8.26 17.83 9.07
N THR A 219 8.81 16.73 9.59
CA THR A 219 10.25 16.60 9.87
C THR A 219 10.87 15.71 8.79
N SER A 220 11.87 16.19 8.08
CA SER A 220 12.59 15.40 7.08
C SER A 220 13.43 14.30 7.73
N VAL A 221 13.76 13.25 6.98
CA VAL A 221 14.55 12.10 7.45
C VAL A 221 15.87 12.50 8.10
N ASP A 222 16.61 13.45 7.50
CA ASP A 222 17.90 13.93 8.02
C ASP A 222 17.77 14.68 9.36
N ARG A 223 16.55 15.12 9.71
CA ARG A 223 16.26 15.87 10.94
C ARG A 223 15.69 15.00 12.05
N HIS A 224 15.19 13.81 11.75
CA HIS A 224 14.61 12.90 12.76
C HIS A 224 15.39 11.60 12.95
N SER A 225 16.29 11.25 12.04
CA SER A 225 17.07 10.01 12.10
C SER A 225 18.55 10.28 11.91
N ALA A 226 19.38 9.83 12.86
CA ALA A 226 20.83 9.94 12.78
C ALA A 226 21.44 9.08 11.64
N SER A 227 20.76 8.00 11.27
CA SER A 227 21.01 7.26 10.03
C SER A 227 19.71 7.11 9.26
N THR A 228 19.74 7.53 8.00
CA THR A 228 18.59 7.50 7.08
C THR A 228 18.55 6.21 6.24
N GLU A 229 19.43 5.25 6.53
CA GLU A 229 19.42 3.91 5.94
C GLU A 229 18.45 3.00 6.71
N PHE A 230 17.14 3.16 6.48
CA PHE A 230 16.10 2.48 7.26
C PHE A 230 16.16 0.95 7.13
N TYR A 231 16.53 0.44 5.96
CA TYR A 231 16.75 -1.00 5.72
C TYR A 231 17.84 -1.63 6.59
N LYS A 232 18.73 -0.84 7.22
CA LYS A 232 19.82 -1.31 8.11
C LYS A 232 19.49 -1.21 9.60
N ARG A 233 18.38 -0.57 9.98
CA ARG A 233 18.15 -0.10 11.36
C ARG A 233 18.11 -1.21 12.40
N ALA A 234 17.72 -2.43 12.02
CA ALA A 234 17.72 -3.57 12.92
C ALA A 234 19.12 -4.11 13.26
N GLY A 235 20.16 -3.74 12.50
CA GLY A 235 21.53 -4.23 12.67
C GLY A 235 21.69 -5.70 12.26
N TYR A 236 21.18 -6.62 13.07
CA TYR A 236 21.33 -8.08 12.92
C TYR A 236 20.21 -8.77 12.10
N ILE A 237 19.22 -8.00 11.64
CA ILE A 237 18.22 -8.48 10.68
C ILE A 237 18.64 -8.02 9.29
N PRO A 238 18.71 -8.92 8.29
CA PRO A 238 19.02 -8.54 6.92
C PRO A 238 17.96 -7.58 6.38
N GLY A 239 18.34 -6.75 5.40
CA GLY A 239 17.41 -5.82 4.81
C GLY A 239 17.75 -5.40 3.39
N ILE A 240 16.74 -4.89 2.69
CA ILE A 240 16.86 -4.42 1.31
C ILE A 240 16.23 -3.03 1.14
N LEU A 241 16.85 -2.18 0.32
CA LEU A 241 16.27 -0.92 -0.15
C LEU A 241 15.76 -1.11 -1.57
N VAL A 242 14.49 -0.76 -1.78
CA VAL A 242 13.76 -0.94 -3.04
C VAL A 242 13.24 0.41 -3.52
N ASP A 243 13.25 0.62 -4.83
CA ASP A 243 12.53 1.74 -5.45
C ASP A 243 11.02 1.57 -5.27
N GLY A 244 10.44 2.29 -4.32
CA GLY A 244 9.02 2.25 -4.00
C GLY A 244 8.13 2.95 -5.03
N MET A 245 8.71 3.50 -6.11
CA MET A 245 8.00 4.12 -7.22
C MET A 245 7.88 3.18 -8.44
N ASP A 246 8.57 2.04 -8.44
CA ASP A 246 8.46 1.00 -9.47
C ASP A 246 7.67 -0.21 -8.96
N VAL A 247 6.43 -0.35 -9.44
CA VAL A 247 5.52 -1.44 -9.01
C VAL A 247 6.08 -2.84 -9.28
N VAL A 248 6.94 -3.02 -10.29
CA VAL A 248 7.54 -4.32 -10.62
C VAL A 248 8.72 -4.60 -9.70
N ALA A 249 9.53 -3.60 -9.39
CA ALA A 249 10.61 -3.73 -8.41
C ALA A 249 10.05 -4.10 -7.03
N VAL A 250 8.99 -3.41 -6.59
CA VAL A 250 8.30 -3.72 -5.33
C VAL A 250 7.74 -5.14 -5.34
N ARG A 251 7.07 -5.56 -6.43
CA ARG A 251 6.52 -6.91 -6.57
C ARG A 251 7.61 -7.98 -6.46
N GLU A 252 8.69 -7.86 -7.23
CA GLU A 252 9.75 -8.88 -7.24
C GLU A 252 10.53 -8.91 -5.92
N ALA A 253 10.80 -7.76 -5.31
CA ALA A 253 11.40 -7.69 -3.98
C ALA A 253 10.52 -8.37 -2.91
N THR A 254 9.20 -8.17 -2.99
CA THR A 254 8.25 -8.77 -2.05
C THR A 254 8.13 -10.29 -2.23
N LYS A 255 8.09 -10.78 -3.49
CA LYS A 255 8.10 -12.23 -3.77
C LYS A 255 9.35 -12.90 -3.19
N TRP A 256 10.52 -12.32 -3.48
CA TRP A 256 11.78 -12.80 -2.94
C TRP A 256 11.79 -12.75 -1.40
N ALA A 257 11.34 -11.65 -0.80
CA ALA A 257 11.32 -11.47 0.64
C ALA A 257 10.42 -12.50 1.33
N LYS A 258 9.27 -12.81 0.75
CA LYS A 258 8.38 -13.85 1.23
C LYS A 258 9.07 -15.21 1.30
N GLU A 259 9.69 -15.64 0.19
CA GLU A 259 10.44 -16.90 0.16
C GLU A 259 11.60 -16.90 1.16
N PHE A 260 12.27 -15.76 1.31
CA PHE A 260 13.35 -15.57 2.26
C PHE A 260 12.88 -15.76 3.70
N VAL A 261 11.81 -15.08 4.12
CA VAL A 261 11.42 -15.06 5.54
C VAL A 261 10.85 -16.39 6.03
N LEU A 262 10.21 -17.16 5.12
CA LEU A 262 9.74 -18.50 5.41
C LEU A 262 10.89 -19.46 5.75
N LYS A 263 12.11 -19.21 5.25
CA LYS A 263 13.30 -20.05 5.47
C LYS A 263 14.24 -19.49 6.54
N ASN A 264 14.40 -18.17 6.59
CA ASN A 264 15.51 -17.52 7.29
C ASN A 264 15.10 -16.69 8.52
N GLY A 265 13.80 -16.50 8.75
CA GLY A 265 13.29 -15.56 9.76
C GLY A 265 13.15 -14.13 9.19
N PRO A 266 13.08 -13.09 10.02
CA PRO A 266 12.59 -11.79 9.57
C PRO A 266 13.52 -11.07 8.59
N LEU A 267 12.96 -10.12 7.85
CA LEU A 267 13.65 -9.25 6.89
C LEU A 267 13.13 -7.81 7.00
N LEU A 268 14.01 -6.82 6.82
CA LEU A 268 13.61 -5.41 6.62
C LEU A 268 13.53 -5.08 5.11
N ILE A 269 12.51 -4.31 4.73
CA ILE A 269 12.41 -3.68 3.42
C ILE A 269 12.24 -2.18 3.64
N GLU A 270 13.08 -1.36 3.01
CA GLU A 270 12.80 0.06 2.85
C GLU A 270 12.26 0.30 1.45
N LEU A 271 11.04 0.85 1.37
CA LEU A 271 10.46 1.32 0.12
C LEU A 271 10.69 2.83 0.05
N LYS A 272 11.61 3.25 -0.82
CA LYS A 272 11.82 4.68 -1.08
C LYS A 272 10.71 5.18 -1.98
N THR A 273 9.76 5.91 -1.41
CA THR A 273 8.56 6.37 -2.10
C THR A 273 8.32 7.86 -1.84
N TYR A 274 7.16 8.39 -2.22
CA TYR A 274 6.83 9.79 -2.01
C TYR A 274 5.32 10.02 -1.92
N ARG A 275 4.89 10.84 -0.95
CA ARG A 275 3.49 11.28 -0.82
C ARG A 275 3.29 12.66 -1.44
N TYR A 276 2.29 12.79 -2.31
CA TYR A 276 2.02 14.06 -2.99
C TYR A 276 1.31 15.09 -2.13
N HIS A 277 0.32 14.66 -1.35
CA HIS A 277 -0.31 15.52 -0.36
C HIS A 277 0.57 15.71 0.88
N GLY A 278 0.23 16.72 1.68
CA GLY A 278 0.80 16.91 3.01
C GLY A 278 0.57 15.71 3.93
N HIS A 279 0.93 15.84 5.21
CA HIS A 279 0.83 14.72 6.13
C HIS A 279 -0.59 14.16 6.20
N SER A 280 -1.55 15.06 6.39
CA SER A 280 -3.00 14.83 6.37
C SER A 280 -3.68 16.01 5.68
N MET A 281 -5.00 15.96 5.54
CA MET A 281 -5.78 17.06 4.97
C MET A 281 -5.68 18.40 5.73
N SER A 282 -5.24 18.41 7.00
CA SER A 282 -5.01 19.66 7.76
C SER A 282 -3.61 20.26 7.53
N ASP A 283 -2.72 19.52 6.87
CA ASP A 283 -1.35 19.95 6.56
C ASP A 283 -1.21 20.25 5.05
N PRO A 284 -1.00 21.52 4.66
CA PRO A 284 -0.75 21.88 3.26
C PRO A 284 0.57 21.32 2.70
N GLY A 285 1.52 20.90 3.56
CA GLY A 285 2.79 20.30 3.16
C GLY A 285 3.77 21.24 2.45
N THR A 286 3.65 22.55 2.67
CA THR A 286 4.46 23.59 2.01
C THR A 286 5.41 24.34 2.95
N SER A 287 5.33 24.10 4.26
CA SER A 287 6.20 24.74 5.25
C SER A 287 7.55 24.04 5.45
N TYR A 288 7.67 22.77 5.00
CA TYR A 288 8.85 21.93 5.23
C TYR A 288 9.42 21.29 3.96
N ARG A 289 8.81 21.56 2.80
CA ARG A 289 9.27 21.13 1.47
C ARG A 289 8.72 22.05 0.39
N SER A 290 9.41 22.13 -0.75
CA SER A 290 9.02 23.04 -1.82
C SER A 290 7.90 22.45 -2.69
N ARG A 291 7.13 23.32 -3.34
CA ARG A 291 6.17 22.88 -4.38
C ARG A 291 6.90 22.26 -5.58
N ASP A 292 8.09 22.79 -5.91
CA ASP A 292 8.90 22.33 -7.03
C ASP A 292 9.40 20.89 -6.84
N GLU A 293 9.79 20.52 -5.62
CA GLU A 293 10.13 19.14 -5.26
C GLU A 293 8.97 18.18 -5.54
N VAL A 294 7.74 18.53 -5.08
CA VAL A 294 6.55 17.70 -5.32
C VAL A 294 6.22 17.62 -6.82
N GLN A 295 6.34 18.71 -7.56
CA GLN A 295 6.09 18.72 -9.01
C GLN A 295 7.15 17.94 -9.78
N ALA A 296 8.42 18.02 -9.38
CA ALA A 296 9.50 17.23 -9.93
C ALA A 296 9.21 15.74 -9.74
N MET A 297 8.86 15.32 -8.52
CA MET A 297 8.47 13.93 -8.23
C MET A 297 7.28 13.47 -9.07
N LYS A 298 6.23 14.27 -9.21
CA LYS A 298 5.08 13.95 -10.08
C LYS A 298 5.46 13.84 -11.56
N LYS A 299 6.41 14.64 -12.03
CA LYS A 299 6.80 14.68 -13.44
C LYS A 299 7.71 13.52 -13.81
N THR A 300 8.66 13.15 -12.95
CA THR A 300 9.72 12.20 -13.30
C THR A 300 9.61 10.87 -12.57
N GLY A 301 8.94 10.82 -11.42
CA GLY A 301 8.87 9.65 -10.55
C GLY A 301 7.48 9.06 -10.36
N ASP A 302 6.43 9.57 -11.02
CA ASP A 302 5.07 9.08 -10.77
C ASP A 302 4.90 7.59 -11.16
N PRO A 303 4.40 6.74 -10.23
CA PRO A 303 4.42 5.29 -10.42
C PRO A 303 3.48 4.85 -11.54
N ILE A 304 2.36 5.56 -11.71
CA ILE A 304 1.34 5.27 -12.72
C ILE A 304 1.85 5.66 -14.11
N THR A 305 2.43 6.85 -14.22
CA THR A 305 2.95 7.40 -15.49
C THR A 305 4.14 6.58 -16.00
N GLY A 306 5.09 6.26 -15.11
CA GLY A 306 6.25 5.43 -15.44
C GLY A 306 5.85 4.03 -15.90
N PHE A 307 4.98 3.35 -15.13
CA PHE A 307 4.50 2.02 -15.48
C PHE A 307 3.70 2.01 -16.79
N ARG A 308 2.78 2.96 -16.98
CA ARG A 308 2.02 3.13 -18.23
C ARG A 308 2.93 3.22 -19.43
N LYS A 309 3.97 4.05 -19.36
CA LYS A 309 4.91 4.25 -20.47
C LYS A 309 5.59 2.92 -20.84
N ARG A 310 6.12 2.19 -19.84
CA ARG A 310 6.77 0.89 -20.04
C ARG A 310 5.83 -0.13 -20.67
N CYS A 311 4.58 -0.20 -20.21
CA CYS A 311 3.58 -1.12 -20.77
C CYS A 311 3.21 -0.80 -22.23
N ILE A 312 3.12 0.48 -22.60
CA ILE A 312 2.84 0.88 -23.99
C ILE A 312 4.05 0.59 -24.88
N ASP A 313 5.25 0.99 -24.45
CA ASP A 313 6.49 0.79 -25.22
C ASP A 313 6.74 -0.72 -25.48
N ALA A 314 6.42 -1.57 -24.51
CA ALA A 314 6.55 -3.03 -24.63
C ALA A 314 5.38 -3.73 -25.34
N GLY A 315 4.36 -2.99 -25.79
CA GLY A 315 3.20 -3.55 -26.49
C GLY A 315 2.28 -4.41 -25.62
N LEU A 316 2.32 -4.23 -24.29
CA LEU A 316 1.41 -4.88 -23.33
C LEU A 316 0.05 -4.18 -23.24
N MET A 317 0.02 -2.87 -23.52
CA MET A 317 -1.20 -2.04 -23.51
C MET A 317 -1.15 -1.03 -24.66
N THR A 318 -2.30 -0.66 -25.22
CA THR A 318 -2.41 0.49 -26.12
C THR A 318 -2.78 1.77 -25.38
N ALA A 319 -2.52 2.93 -26.00
CA ALA A 319 -2.99 4.21 -25.50
C ALA A 319 -4.52 4.26 -25.36
N ASP A 320 -5.26 3.60 -26.26
CA ASP A 320 -6.72 3.53 -26.19
C ASP A 320 -7.22 2.65 -25.04
N GLN A 321 -6.56 1.51 -24.77
CA GLN A 321 -6.86 0.68 -23.60
C GLN A 321 -6.64 1.46 -22.32
N VAL A 322 -5.51 2.17 -22.20
CA VAL A 322 -5.24 3.02 -21.04
C VAL A 322 -6.33 4.08 -20.85
N LYS A 323 -6.70 4.80 -21.93
CA LYS A 323 -7.76 5.81 -21.89
C LYS A 323 -9.11 5.22 -21.51
N SER A 324 -9.39 3.98 -21.94
CA SER A 324 -10.61 3.26 -21.58
C SER A 324 -10.62 2.92 -20.08
N ILE A 325 -9.51 2.42 -19.54
CA ILE A 325 -9.37 2.13 -18.11
C ILE A 325 -9.54 3.42 -17.29
N ASP A 326 -8.90 4.52 -17.68
CA ASP A 326 -9.04 5.80 -16.97
C ASP A 326 -10.50 6.28 -16.91
N LYS A 327 -11.24 6.13 -18.02
CA LYS A 327 -12.67 6.48 -18.08
C LYS A 327 -13.50 5.58 -17.19
N GLU A 328 -13.25 4.27 -17.21
CA GLU A 328 -14.02 3.31 -16.43
C GLU A 328 -13.75 3.46 -14.94
N VAL A 329 -12.48 3.60 -14.53
CA VAL A 329 -12.12 3.90 -13.14
C VAL A 329 -12.81 5.19 -12.68
N LYS A 330 -12.76 6.26 -13.47
CA LYS A 330 -13.46 7.51 -13.12
C LYS A 330 -14.97 7.28 -12.93
N LYS A 331 -15.60 6.51 -13.82
CA LYS A 331 -17.03 6.20 -13.74
C LYS A 331 -17.36 5.39 -12.48
N ILE A 332 -16.56 4.38 -12.17
CA ILE A 332 -16.70 3.56 -10.95
C ILE A 332 -16.57 4.44 -9.70
N ILE A 333 -15.53 5.27 -9.62
CA ILE A 333 -15.34 6.18 -8.47
C ILE A 333 -16.56 7.10 -8.27
N GLU A 334 -17.09 7.71 -9.33
CA GLU A 334 -18.27 8.58 -9.20
C GLU A 334 -19.53 7.81 -8.79
N ALA A 335 -19.76 6.62 -9.39
CA ALA A 335 -20.91 5.79 -9.04
C ALA A 335 -20.85 5.31 -7.58
N GLU A 336 -19.70 4.76 -7.17
CA GLU A 336 -19.48 4.25 -5.81
C GLU A 336 -19.46 5.37 -4.77
N THR A 337 -19.01 6.58 -5.13
CA THR A 337 -19.18 7.78 -4.29
C THR A 337 -20.66 8.09 -4.07
N GLY A 338 -21.48 8.02 -5.12
CA GLY A 338 -22.93 8.24 -5.03
C GLY A 338 -23.61 7.23 -4.11
N GLU A 339 -23.28 5.94 -4.24
CA GLU A 339 -23.75 4.89 -3.33
C GLU A 339 -23.36 5.19 -1.88
N ALA A 340 -22.09 5.50 -1.62
CA ALA A 340 -21.60 5.82 -0.29
C ALA A 340 -22.27 7.05 0.33
N LEU A 341 -22.50 8.11 -0.44
CA LEU A 341 -23.21 9.32 0.02
C LEU A 341 -24.70 9.07 0.29
N SER A 342 -25.31 8.11 -0.40
CA SER A 342 -26.73 7.74 -0.21
C SER A 342 -26.97 6.84 1.00
N SER A 343 -25.93 6.16 1.50
CA SER A 343 -26.02 5.30 2.69
C SER A 343 -26.34 6.14 3.93
N PRO A 344 -27.26 5.73 4.81
CA PRO A 344 -27.58 6.48 6.02
C PRO A 344 -26.39 6.53 7.00
N GLU A 345 -26.42 7.47 7.94
CA GLU A 345 -25.57 7.39 9.13
C GLU A 345 -25.95 6.15 9.97
N PRO A 346 -24.99 5.57 10.74
CA PRO A 346 -25.30 4.49 11.66
C PRO A 346 -26.39 4.92 12.67
N PRO A 347 -27.38 4.07 12.97
CA PRO A 347 -28.45 4.41 13.90
C PRO A 347 -27.88 4.67 15.31
N MET A 348 -28.44 5.64 16.03
CA MET A 348 -27.96 6.05 17.36
C MET A 348 -27.96 4.90 18.37
N GLU A 349 -28.94 4.00 18.26
CA GLU A 349 -29.09 2.82 19.10
C GLU A 349 -27.87 1.90 19.00
N SER A 350 -27.15 1.94 17.87
CA SER A 350 -25.97 1.13 17.68
C SER A 350 -24.71 1.67 18.36
N ILE A 351 -24.72 2.86 18.97
CA ILE A 351 -23.51 3.55 19.44
C ILE A 351 -22.58 2.66 20.29
N ALA A 352 -23.14 1.82 21.17
CA ALA A 352 -22.41 0.92 22.07
C ALA A 352 -22.27 -0.52 21.57
N HIS A 353 -22.65 -0.82 20.32
CA HIS A 353 -22.48 -2.16 19.75
C HIS A 353 -20.99 -2.52 19.59
N ASN A 354 -20.68 -3.81 19.70
CA ASN A 354 -19.35 -4.39 19.50
C ASN A 354 -18.27 -3.96 20.52
N ILE A 355 -18.67 -3.60 21.75
CA ILE A 355 -17.70 -3.38 22.86
C ILE A 355 -17.04 -4.70 23.27
N VAL A 356 -17.79 -5.80 23.32
CA VAL A 356 -17.29 -7.15 23.67
C VAL A 356 -17.74 -8.16 22.61
N LYS A 357 -16.82 -9.02 22.16
CA LYS A 357 -17.14 -10.13 21.25
C LYS A 357 -17.86 -11.25 22.02
N GLY A 358 -18.99 -11.72 21.50
CA GLY A 358 -19.76 -12.82 22.12
C GLY A 358 -20.84 -12.38 23.14
N GLY A 359 -20.91 -11.09 23.45
CA GLY A 359 -21.98 -10.48 24.26
C GLY A 359 -21.94 -10.79 25.77
N PHE A 360 -22.80 -10.06 26.49
CA PHE A 360 -23.41 -10.53 27.73
C PHE A 360 -24.70 -11.29 27.39
#